data_AF-H3ZM19-F1
#
_entry.id   AF-H3ZM19-F1
#
_cell.length_a   1.000
_cell.length_b   1.000
_cell.length_c   1.000
_cell.angle_alpha   90.00
_cell.angle_beta   90.00
_cell.angle_gamma   90.00
#
_symmetry.space_group_name_H-M   'P 1'
#
loop_
_entity.id
_entity.type
_entity.pdbx_description
1 polymer ?
#
loop_
_entity_poly.entity_id
_entity_poly.type
_entity_poly.pdbx_seq_one_letter_code
_entity_poly.pdbx_strand_id
1 'polypeptide(L)'
;MKKIMVLLVFLIVGTSLISAERPYDKAAEATFEALRSGDYSILQPYLDDAMKVAFNEEKFMAFRDDMISKYGELRSYSFVKEGKTSGFILGYYNFEFEKANVTLRLVFREVNGEYLLSGIWIDAVNSREAGIPLGVALFFPVLGGFLALSTFYLLGFRRIGVAEIILGIILVGITLAIQPLIQNAPFLAVGIRSNSEVVAKGTVFVVFASIWLGFVAGFFQESLKYGLSKGKYLNEALFIGIGFGLGEAILVPALQAIQLATVGGVTPKLTTALASMLERYLATLFHAGTTVVLAYAYKNGFGKKALLSLSIAHGIIDTFAAYYQFRPSTVVLVITYGLLLAVSLFLLRYGLPKVKEEREEDRIVW
;
A
#
# COMPACT_ATOMS: atom_id res chain seq x y z
N MET A 1 29.44 69.74 3.24
CA MET A 1 28.44 70.08 4.29
C MET A 1 27.05 70.16 3.65
N LYS A 2 26.10 69.40 4.20
CA LYS A 2 24.62 69.50 4.05
C LYS A 2 24.04 69.34 2.63
N LYS A 3 23.41 68.19 2.34
CA LYS A 3 21.93 67.93 2.39
C LYS A 3 21.20 68.80 1.35
N ILE A 4 20.50 68.25 0.36
CA ILE A 4 19.20 67.58 0.53
C ILE A 4 18.95 66.64 -0.66
N MET A 5 18.62 65.40 -0.31
CA MET A 5 18.17 64.31 -1.17
C MET A 5 16.67 64.51 -1.42
N VAL A 6 16.26 64.79 -2.65
CA VAL A 6 14.83 64.82 -3.02
C VAL A 6 14.38 63.39 -3.24
N LEU A 7 13.55 62.95 -2.30
CA LEU A 7 12.90 61.65 -2.21
C LEU A 7 11.88 61.51 -3.35
N LEU A 8 12.19 60.70 -4.36
CA LEU A 8 11.22 60.28 -5.38
C LEU A 8 10.41 59.11 -4.81
N VAL A 9 9.31 59.42 -4.14
CA VAL A 9 8.34 58.42 -3.69
C VAL A 9 7.50 58.02 -4.89
N PHE A 10 7.88 56.90 -5.52
CA PHE A 10 6.92 56.15 -6.34
C PHE A 10 5.89 55.54 -5.39
N LEU A 11 4.72 56.17 -5.34
CA LEU A 11 3.48 55.55 -4.88
C LEU A 11 3.16 54.40 -5.86
N ILE A 12 3.74 53.23 -5.61
CA ILE A 12 3.13 51.98 -6.06
C ILE A 12 1.93 51.79 -5.15
N VAL A 13 0.79 52.34 -5.56
CA VAL A 13 -0.51 51.87 -5.09
C VAL A 13 -0.54 50.40 -5.46
N GLY A 14 -0.30 49.55 -4.47
CA GLY A 14 -0.57 48.13 -4.58
C GLY A 14 -2.05 47.99 -4.85
N THR A 15 -2.42 47.87 -6.12
CA THR A 15 -3.65 47.21 -6.50
C THR A 15 -3.46 45.77 -6.07
N SER A 16 -3.82 45.47 -4.83
CA SER A 16 -4.33 44.16 -4.47
C SER A 16 -5.42 43.86 -5.50
N LEU A 17 -5.09 43.06 -6.50
CA LEU A 17 -6.04 42.40 -7.37
C LEU A 17 -7.01 41.68 -6.44
N ILE A 18 -8.14 42.33 -6.15
CA ILE A 18 -9.30 41.71 -5.56
C ILE A 18 -9.69 40.66 -6.60
N SER A 19 -9.26 39.40 -6.40
CA SER A 19 -9.80 38.29 -7.17
C SER A 19 -11.31 38.35 -6.97
N ALA A 20 -12.05 38.55 -8.05
CA ALA A 20 -13.50 38.47 -8.01
C ALA A 20 -13.88 37.12 -7.36
N GLU A 21 -14.71 37.18 -6.34
CA GLU A 21 -15.22 36.02 -5.62
C GLU A 21 -15.87 35.07 -6.65
N ARG A 22 -15.39 33.84 -6.72
CA ARG A 22 -15.93 32.86 -7.66
C ARG A 22 -17.26 32.36 -7.12
N PRO A 23 -18.23 32.02 -7.99
CA PRO A 23 -19.57 31.66 -7.55
C PRO A 23 -19.61 30.36 -6.71
N TYR A 24 -18.51 29.60 -6.68
CA TYR A 24 -18.33 28.38 -5.89
C TYR A 24 -17.32 28.52 -4.73
N ASP A 25 -16.77 29.71 -4.46
CA ASP A 25 -15.78 29.90 -3.39
C ASP A 25 -16.37 29.54 -2.01
N LYS A 26 -17.67 29.79 -1.78
CA LYS A 26 -18.37 29.39 -0.55
C LYS A 26 -18.37 27.87 -0.30
N ALA A 27 -18.55 27.08 -1.36
CA ALA A 27 -18.50 25.62 -1.25
C ALA A 27 -17.07 25.12 -0.96
N ALA A 28 -16.06 25.79 -1.52
CA ALA A 28 -14.66 25.49 -1.22
C ALA A 28 -14.28 25.87 0.23
N GLU A 29 -14.73 27.03 0.71
CA GLU A 29 -14.56 27.46 2.11
C GLU A 29 -15.24 26.50 3.08
N ALA A 30 -16.49 26.10 2.80
CA ALA A 30 -17.19 25.10 3.59
C ALA A 30 -16.46 23.75 3.62
N THR A 31 -15.84 23.35 2.50
CA THR A 31 -15.00 22.14 2.43
C THR A 31 -13.79 22.25 3.36
N PHE A 32 -13.11 23.39 3.34
CA PHE A 32 -11.98 23.66 4.24
C PHE A 32 -12.39 23.66 5.71
N GLU A 33 -13.43 24.41 6.06
CA GLU A 33 -13.88 24.53 7.44
C GLU A 33 -14.39 23.19 7.99
N ALA A 34 -15.13 22.43 7.20
CA ALA A 34 -15.53 21.07 7.57
C ALA A 34 -14.30 20.20 7.81
N LEU A 35 -13.34 20.14 6.87
CA LEU A 35 -12.13 19.31 7.03
C LEU A 35 -11.30 19.73 8.25
N ARG A 36 -11.27 21.02 8.58
CA ARG A 36 -10.55 21.54 9.75
C ARG A 36 -11.25 21.15 11.05
N SER A 37 -12.54 21.48 11.18
CA SER A 37 -13.31 21.29 12.42
C SER A 37 -13.77 19.84 12.66
N GLY A 38 -13.87 19.04 11.60
CA GLY A 38 -14.52 17.73 11.64
C GLY A 38 -16.06 17.81 11.60
N ASP A 39 -16.65 18.98 11.34
CA ASP A 39 -18.09 19.16 11.29
C ASP A 39 -18.63 19.05 9.85
N TYR A 40 -19.21 17.89 9.52
CA TYR A 40 -19.81 17.62 8.21
C TYR A 40 -21.00 18.54 7.91
N SER A 41 -21.71 19.04 8.93
CA SER A 41 -22.91 19.87 8.75
C SER A 41 -22.59 21.21 8.06
N ILE A 42 -21.34 21.66 8.12
CA ILE A 42 -20.84 22.83 7.40
C ILE A 42 -20.81 22.59 5.88
N LEU A 43 -20.39 21.39 5.47
CA LEU A 43 -20.21 21.03 4.06
C LEU A 43 -21.51 20.55 3.41
N GLN A 44 -22.36 19.83 4.16
CA GLN A 44 -23.57 19.17 3.66
C GLN A 44 -24.49 20.06 2.79
N PRO A 45 -24.74 21.36 3.12
CA PRO A 45 -25.59 22.23 2.30
C PRO A 45 -25.04 22.49 0.91
N TYR A 46 -23.72 22.40 0.73
CA TYR A 46 -23.02 22.67 -0.52
C TYR A 46 -22.82 21.43 -1.37
N LEU A 47 -23.31 20.27 -0.95
CA LEU A 47 -23.23 19.02 -1.72
C LEU A 47 -24.47 18.86 -2.59
N ASP A 48 -24.29 18.37 -3.83
CA ASP A 48 -25.44 17.89 -4.60
C ASP A 48 -26.02 16.60 -4.00
N ASP A 49 -27.22 16.21 -4.41
CA ASP A 49 -27.91 15.06 -3.81
C ASP A 49 -27.17 13.74 -4.01
N ALA A 50 -26.47 13.58 -5.15
CA ALA A 50 -25.65 12.41 -5.40
C ALA A 50 -24.44 12.38 -4.46
N MET A 51 -23.81 13.52 -4.23
CA MET A 51 -22.65 13.69 -3.37
C MET A 51 -23.02 13.54 -1.89
N LYS A 52 -24.20 13.99 -1.45
CA LYS A 52 -24.70 13.73 -0.08
C LYS A 52 -24.81 12.23 0.23
N VAL A 53 -25.17 11.42 -0.76
CA VAL A 53 -25.22 9.96 -0.65
C VAL A 53 -23.82 9.35 -0.76
N ALA A 54 -23.02 9.84 -1.71
CA ALA A 54 -21.69 9.29 -1.99
C ALA A 54 -20.65 9.63 -0.90
N PHE A 55 -20.81 10.77 -0.23
CA PHE A 55 -19.87 11.39 0.71
C PHE A 55 -20.60 11.92 1.95
N ASN A 56 -21.38 11.05 2.58
CA ASN A 56 -22.07 11.31 3.84
C ASN A 56 -21.09 11.53 5.02
N GLU A 57 -21.61 11.88 6.19
CA GLU A 57 -20.81 12.18 7.39
C GLU A 57 -19.78 11.09 7.73
N GLU A 58 -20.18 9.81 7.72
CA GLU A 58 -19.27 8.68 7.99
C GLU A 58 -18.06 8.69 7.03
N LYS A 59 -18.31 8.86 5.72
CA LYS A 59 -17.26 8.87 4.70
C LYS A 59 -16.42 10.14 4.72
N PHE A 60 -17.04 11.27 5.03
CA PHE A 60 -16.34 12.53 5.23
C PHE A 60 -15.35 12.41 6.39
N MET A 61 -15.77 11.87 7.53
CA MET A 61 -14.89 11.65 8.68
C MET A 61 -13.77 10.67 8.34
N ALA A 62 -14.07 9.56 7.65
CA ALA A 62 -13.05 8.61 7.20
C ALA A 62 -12.03 9.23 6.23
N PHE A 63 -12.46 10.12 5.33
CA PHE A 63 -11.57 10.85 4.42
C PHE A 63 -10.70 11.86 5.17
N ARG A 64 -11.30 12.62 6.10
CA ARG A 64 -10.59 13.58 6.95
C ARG A 64 -9.52 12.88 7.80
N ASP A 65 -9.88 11.80 8.47
CA ASP A 65 -8.97 11.06 9.36
C ASP A 65 -7.82 10.41 8.56
N ASP A 66 -8.08 9.93 7.34
CA ASP A 66 -7.03 9.45 6.44
C ASP A 66 -6.05 10.58 6.06
N MET A 67 -6.57 11.76 5.73
CA MET A 67 -5.73 12.92 5.41
C MET A 67 -4.93 13.40 6.63
N ILE A 68 -5.54 13.50 7.81
CA ILE A 68 -4.85 13.96 9.04
C ILE A 68 -3.81 12.95 9.50
N SER A 69 -4.12 11.65 9.48
CA SER A 69 -3.16 10.62 9.87
C SER A 69 -1.91 10.62 8.97
N LYS A 70 -2.08 10.88 7.67
CA LYS A 70 -0.98 10.94 6.70
C LYS A 70 -0.22 12.27 6.72
N TYR A 71 -0.94 13.39 6.72
CA TYR A 71 -0.37 14.70 6.44
C TYR A 71 -0.32 15.65 7.65
N GLY A 72 -0.89 15.25 8.80
CA GLY A 72 -1.00 16.08 10.00
C GLY A 72 -2.23 16.97 9.99
N GLU A 73 -2.32 17.91 10.92
CA GLU A 73 -3.43 18.88 10.99
C GLU A 73 -3.49 19.84 9.78
N LEU A 74 -4.70 20.23 9.39
CA LEU A 74 -4.97 21.18 8.31
C LEU A 74 -4.81 22.62 8.80
N ARG A 75 -4.00 23.44 8.10
CA ARG A 75 -3.64 24.81 8.50
C ARG A 75 -4.32 25.88 7.66
N SER A 76 -4.28 25.74 6.34
CA SER A 76 -4.78 26.76 5.41
C SER A 76 -5.21 26.13 4.09
N TYR A 77 -5.84 26.92 3.21
CA TYR A 77 -6.07 26.53 1.82
C TYR A 77 -5.92 27.73 0.89
N SER A 78 -5.56 27.48 -0.37
CA SER A 78 -5.45 28.51 -1.40
C SER A 78 -5.88 28.00 -2.77
N PHE A 79 -6.58 28.81 -3.55
CA PHE A 79 -6.90 28.48 -4.93
C PHE A 79 -5.65 28.40 -5.81
N VAL A 80 -5.61 27.42 -6.70
CA VAL A 80 -4.50 27.18 -7.64
C VAL A 80 -4.92 27.51 -9.07
N LYS A 81 -5.96 26.83 -9.57
CA LYS A 81 -6.44 26.98 -10.95
C LYS A 81 -7.88 26.49 -11.10
N GLU A 82 -8.50 26.89 -12.20
CA GLU A 82 -9.83 26.43 -12.64
C GLU A 82 -9.68 25.65 -13.94
N GLY A 83 -10.47 24.60 -14.09
CA GLY A 83 -10.73 23.92 -15.36
C GLY A 83 -12.23 23.78 -15.61
N LYS A 84 -12.59 23.41 -16.84
CA LYS A 84 -13.98 23.07 -17.20
C LYS A 84 -14.01 21.78 -18.01
N THR A 85 -14.97 20.92 -17.75
CA THR A 85 -15.17 19.66 -18.49
C THR A 85 -16.63 19.26 -18.43
N SER A 86 -17.25 19.04 -19.59
CA SER A 86 -18.60 18.44 -19.72
C SER A 86 -19.68 19.04 -18.80
N GLY A 87 -19.71 20.37 -18.67
CA GLY A 87 -20.68 21.08 -17.83
C GLY A 87 -20.32 21.17 -16.34
N PHE A 88 -19.14 20.70 -15.94
CA PHE A 88 -18.60 20.86 -14.59
C PHE A 88 -17.48 21.90 -14.56
N ILE A 89 -17.37 22.60 -13.44
CA ILE A 89 -16.22 23.43 -13.10
C ILE A 89 -15.30 22.64 -12.18
N LEU A 90 -14.00 22.63 -12.48
CA LEU A 90 -12.97 21.94 -11.71
C LEU A 90 -12.15 22.99 -10.97
N GLY A 91 -12.42 23.21 -9.69
CA GLY A 91 -11.61 24.08 -8.85
C GLY A 91 -10.47 23.30 -8.19
N TYR A 92 -9.23 23.71 -8.43
CA TYR A 92 -8.05 23.12 -7.83
C TYR A 92 -7.60 24.00 -6.67
N TYR A 93 -7.55 23.42 -5.48
CA TYR A 93 -7.17 24.11 -4.25
C TYR A 93 -6.03 23.37 -3.59
N ASN A 94 -5.03 24.12 -3.15
CA ASN A 94 -3.95 23.60 -2.35
C ASN A 94 -4.32 23.70 -0.88
N PHE A 95 -4.46 22.56 -0.20
CA PHE A 95 -4.71 22.44 1.22
C PHE A 95 -3.39 22.23 1.94
N GLU A 96 -3.06 23.13 2.85
CA GLU A 96 -1.81 23.12 3.59
C GLU A 96 -1.97 22.28 4.87
N PHE A 97 -1.39 21.08 4.88
CA PHE A 97 -1.24 20.28 6.09
C PHE A 97 0.16 20.46 6.68
N GLU A 98 0.34 20.02 7.93
CA GLU A 98 1.63 20.14 8.62
C GLU A 98 2.81 19.52 7.86
N LYS A 99 2.59 18.33 7.29
CA LYS A 99 3.61 17.50 6.65
C LYS A 99 3.57 17.55 5.13
N ALA A 100 2.50 18.08 4.52
CA ALA A 100 2.36 18.13 3.07
C ALA A 100 1.38 19.21 2.61
N ASN A 101 1.56 19.67 1.37
CA ASN A 101 0.59 20.45 0.63
C ASN A 101 -0.19 19.49 -0.27
N VAL A 102 -1.51 19.38 -0.09
CA VAL A 102 -2.37 18.46 -0.84
C VAL A 102 -3.26 19.27 -1.79
N THR A 103 -3.09 19.09 -3.09
CA THR A 103 -3.98 19.68 -4.08
C THR A 103 -5.24 18.84 -4.19
N LEU A 104 -6.38 19.38 -3.74
CA LEU A 104 -7.69 18.81 -3.97
C LEU A 104 -8.33 19.43 -5.21
N ARG A 105 -8.86 18.57 -6.07
CA ARG A 105 -9.75 18.95 -7.17
C ARG A 105 -11.19 18.81 -6.69
N LEU A 106 -11.84 19.96 -6.51
CA LEU A 106 -13.25 20.10 -6.19
C LEU A 106 -14.03 20.26 -7.50
N VAL A 107 -15.03 19.42 -7.72
CA VAL A 107 -15.83 19.41 -8.95
C VAL A 107 -17.20 19.97 -8.65
N PHE A 108 -17.54 21.06 -9.32
CA PHE A 108 -18.77 21.80 -9.10
C PHE A 108 -19.71 21.66 -10.29
N ARG A 109 -20.99 21.59 -9.99
CA ARG A 109 -22.08 21.63 -10.97
C ARG A 109 -23.06 22.73 -10.57
N GLU A 110 -23.54 23.45 -11.57
CA GLU A 110 -24.62 24.41 -11.37
C GLU A 110 -25.97 23.67 -11.32
N VAL A 111 -26.72 23.89 -10.24
CA VAL A 111 -28.07 23.37 -10.01
C VAL A 111 -28.94 24.53 -9.53
N ASN A 112 -29.97 24.87 -10.30
CA ASN A 112 -30.90 25.98 -9.99
C ASN A 112 -30.21 27.33 -9.71
N GLY A 113 -29.09 27.62 -10.39
CA GLY A 113 -28.32 28.85 -10.22
C GLY A 113 -27.34 28.84 -9.04
N GLU A 114 -27.22 27.73 -8.31
CA GLU A 114 -26.24 27.54 -7.24
C GLU A 114 -25.18 26.52 -7.66
N TYR A 115 -23.92 26.76 -7.29
CA TYR A 115 -22.83 25.82 -7.55
C TYR A 115 -22.67 24.85 -6.39
N LEU A 116 -23.06 23.60 -6.63
CA LEU A 116 -22.94 22.51 -5.66
C LEU A 116 -21.73 21.63 -5.98
N LEU A 117 -21.13 21.06 -4.93
CA LEU A 117 -20.02 20.13 -5.02
C LEU A 117 -20.55 18.75 -5.43
N SER A 118 -20.09 18.28 -6.57
CA SER A 118 -20.40 16.99 -7.19
C SER A 118 -19.26 15.97 -7.08
N GLY A 119 -18.10 16.38 -6.55
CA GLY A 119 -17.04 15.43 -6.23
C GLY A 119 -15.74 16.07 -5.74
N ILE A 120 -14.88 15.22 -5.14
CA ILE A 120 -13.60 15.60 -4.53
C ILE A 120 -12.56 14.55 -4.92
N TRP A 121 -11.37 14.99 -5.36
CA TRP A 121 -10.23 14.11 -5.65
C TRP A 121 -8.93 14.71 -5.11
N ILE A 122 -8.02 13.86 -4.65
CA ILE A 122 -6.61 14.23 -4.46
C ILE A 122 -5.96 14.22 -5.85
N ASP A 123 -5.50 15.39 -6.30
CA ASP A 123 -4.87 15.58 -7.61
C ASP A 123 -3.35 15.49 -7.49
N ALA A 124 -2.77 16.03 -6.40
CA ALA A 124 -1.35 15.97 -6.14
C ALA A 124 -1.03 16.10 -4.64
N VAL A 125 0.09 15.52 -4.20
CA VAL A 125 0.62 15.65 -2.84
C VAL A 125 2.08 16.09 -2.89
N ASN A 126 2.36 17.27 -2.34
CA ASN A 126 3.71 17.83 -2.20
C ASN A 126 4.16 17.74 -0.74
N SER A 127 4.92 16.71 -0.40
CA SER A 127 5.43 16.51 0.96
C SER A 127 6.43 17.59 1.38
N ARG A 128 6.33 18.04 2.64
CA ARG A 128 7.31 18.90 3.34
C ARG A 128 8.36 18.09 4.08
N GLU A 129 8.00 16.88 4.49
CA GLU A 129 8.97 15.92 5.03
C GLU A 129 9.70 15.24 3.87
N ALA A 130 11.03 15.30 3.89
CA ALA A 130 11.87 14.53 2.99
C ALA A 130 12.11 13.13 3.58
N GLY A 131 11.59 12.09 2.93
CA GLY A 131 12.12 10.74 3.08
C GLY A 131 13.43 10.59 2.30
N ILE A 132 13.93 9.35 2.20
CA ILE A 132 15.04 9.08 1.29
C ILE A 132 14.57 9.17 -0.17
N PRO A 133 15.47 9.40 -1.15
CA PRO A 133 15.09 9.43 -2.56
C PRO A 133 14.36 8.13 -2.96
N LEU A 134 13.31 8.23 -3.78
CA LEU A 134 12.47 7.09 -4.13
C LEU A 134 13.28 5.89 -4.67
N GLY A 135 14.26 6.14 -5.54
CA GLY A 135 15.14 5.08 -6.04
C GLY A 135 15.93 4.37 -4.95
N VAL A 136 16.36 5.11 -3.91
CA VAL A 136 17.03 4.52 -2.74
C VAL A 136 16.03 3.74 -1.89
N ALA A 137 14.81 4.24 -1.70
CA ALA A 137 13.76 3.51 -0.99
C ALA A 137 13.40 2.17 -1.66
N LEU A 138 13.37 2.13 -3.00
CA LEU A 138 13.11 0.91 -3.78
C LEU A 138 14.27 -0.08 -3.75
N PHE A 139 15.49 0.41 -3.61
CA PHE A 139 16.68 -0.44 -3.55
C PHE A 139 16.67 -1.37 -2.33
N PHE A 140 16.23 -0.88 -1.17
CA PHE A 140 16.22 -1.66 0.07
C PHE A 140 15.41 -2.97 0.03
N PRO A 141 14.11 -2.99 -0.33
CA PRO A 141 13.34 -4.23 -0.41
C PRO A 141 13.92 -5.20 -1.45
N VAL A 142 14.36 -4.69 -2.61
CA VAL A 142 15.01 -5.49 -3.65
C VAL A 142 16.29 -6.13 -3.11
N LEU A 143 17.14 -5.35 -2.43
CA LEU A 143 18.34 -5.85 -1.77
C LEU A 143 18.01 -6.95 -0.76
N GLY A 144 16.92 -6.80 0.01
CA GLY A 144 16.45 -7.83 0.95
C GLY A 144 16.21 -9.19 0.28
N GLY A 145 15.50 -9.21 -0.85
CA GLY A 145 15.30 -10.42 -1.64
C GLY A 145 16.60 -11.03 -2.16
N PHE A 146 17.50 -10.20 -2.70
CA PHE A 146 18.81 -10.67 -3.19
C PHE A 146 19.72 -11.18 -2.07
N LEU A 147 19.68 -10.59 -0.87
CA LEU A 147 20.40 -11.09 0.30
C LEU A 147 19.89 -12.49 0.71
N ALA A 148 18.60 -12.77 0.55
CA ALA A 148 18.06 -14.12 0.79
C ALA A 148 18.56 -15.12 -0.26
N LEU A 149 18.59 -14.74 -1.55
CA LEU A 149 19.22 -15.55 -2.60
C LEU A 149 20.71 -15.82 -2.29
N SER A 150 21.46 -14.78 -1.88
CA SER A 150 22.86 -14.93 -1.46
C SER A 150 23.01 -15.86 -0.25
N THR A 151 22.05 -15.84 0.69
CA THR A 151 22.03 -16.76 1.84
C THR A 151 21.95 -18.21 1.35
N PHE A 152 21.05 -18.54 0.42
CA PHE A 152 20.98 -19.89 -0.14
C PHE A 152 22.23 -20.29 -0.93
N TYR A 153 22.81 -19.36 -1.68
CA TYR A 153 24.08 -19.59 -2.38
C TYR A 153 25.20 -19.99 -1.39
N LEU A 154 25.34 -19.26 -0.29
CA LEU A 154 26.32 -19.54 0.77
C LEU A 154 26.05 -20.84 1.51
N LEU A 155 24.79 -21.25 1.63
CA LEU A 155 24.38 -22.53 2.24
C LEU A 155 24.64 -23.77 1.35
N GLY A 156 25.15 -23.56 0.13
CA GLY A 156 25.60 -24.62 -0.78
C GLY A 156 24.75 -24.79 -2.05
N PHE A 157 23.66 -24.03 -2.21
CA PHE A 157 22.79 -24.12 -3.39
C PHE A 157 23.34 -23.28 -4.55
N ARG A 158 24.52 -23.66 -5.06
CA ARG A 158 25.30 -22.88 -6.04
C ARG A 158 24.75 -22.94 -7.48
N ARG A 159 24.03 -24.00 -7.84
CA ARG A 159 23.39 -24.14 -9.16
C ARG A 159 22.03 -23.47 -9.12
N ILE A 160 21.98 -22.21 -9.56
CA ILE A 160 20.76 -21.40 -9.53
C ILE A 160 19.75 -21.89 -10.58
N GLY A 161 18.55 -22.29 -10.15
CA GLY A 161 17.42 -22.63 -11.01
C GLY A 161 16.75 -21.39 -11.59
N VAL A 162 17.32 -20.82 -12.66
CA VAL A 162 16.82 -19.57 -13.26
C VAL A 162 15.39 -19.71 -13.78
N ALA A 163 15.06 -20.83 -14.42
CA ALA A 163 13.71 -21.10 -14.91
C ALA A 163 12.68 -21.16 -13.77
N GLU A 164 13.06 -21.79 -12.66
CA GLU A 164 12.26 -21.90 -11.44
C GLU A 164 12.09 -20.53 -10.77
N ILE A 165 13.13 -19.71 -10.73
CA ILE A 165 13.04 -18.34 -10.22
C ILE A 165 12.04 -17.52 -11.05
N ILE A 166 12.15 -17.57 -12.38
CA ILE A 166 11.22 -16.87 -13.29
C ILE A 166 9.79 -17.36 -13.05
N LEU A 167 9.59 -18.66 -12.90
CA LEU A 167 8.29 -19.24 -12.59
C LEU A 167 7.72 -18.71 -11.28
N GLY A 168 8.55 -18.61 -10.24
CA GLY A 168 8.18 -18.01 -8.95
C GLY A 168 7.76 -16.53 -9.09
N ILE A 169 8.48 -15.74 -9.87
CA ILE A 169 8.13 -14.33 -10.13
C ILE A 169 6.78 -14.22 -10.85
N ILE A 170 6.52 -15.09 -11.84
CA ILE A 170 5.24 -15.14 -12.55
C ILE A 170 4.08 -15.44 -11.57
N LEU A 171 4.28 -16.35 -10.61
CA LEU A 171 3.28 -16.63 -9.58
C LEU A 171 2.95 -15.40 -8.71
N VAL A 172 3.93 -14.55 -8.41
CA VAL A 172 3.66 -13.27 -7.73
C VAL A 172 2.83 -12.36 -8.61
N GLY A 173 3.14 -12.26 -9.91
CA GLY A 173 2.32 -11.49 -10.85
C GLY A 173 0.85 -11.92 -10.86
N ILE A 174 0.59 -13.24 -10.86
CA ILE A 174 -0.77 -13.81 -10.74
C ILE A 174 -1.39 -13.43 -9.39
N THR A 175 -0.60 -13.52 -8.32
CA THR A 175 -1.04 -13.15 -6.96
C THR A 175 -1.47 -11.70 -6.89
N LEU A 176 -0.65 -10.78 -7.39
CA LEU A 176 -0.94 -9.34 -7.39
C LEU A 176 -2.14 -8.98 -8.27
N ALA A 177 -2.44 -9.78 -9.31
CA ALA A 177 -3.60 -9.55 -10.17
C ALA A 177 -4.91 -10.10 -9.59
N ILE A 178 -4.90 -11.31 -9.03
CA ILE A 178 -6.13 -12.05 -8.67
C ILE A 178 -6.44 -11.94 -7.19
N GLN A 179 -5.43 -12.06 -6.31
CA GLN A 179 -5.65 -12.10 -4.86
C GLN A 179 -6.38 -10.84 -4.35
N PRO A 180 -6.05 -9.60 -4.77
CA PRO A 180 -6.77 -8.42 -4.33
C PRO A 180 -8.25 -8.43 -4.72
N LEU A 181 -8.63 -9.02 -5.85
CA LEU A 181 -10.03 -9.11 -6.28
C LEU A 181 -10.83 -10.01 -5.32
N ILE A 182 -10.26 -11.15 -4.94
CA ILE A 182 -10.87 -12.09 -4.00
C ILE A 182 -10.95 -11.46 -2.60
N GLN A 183 -9.85 -10.85 -2.15
CA GLN A 183 -9.75 -10.19 -0.85
C GLN A 183 -10.77 -9.04 -0.73
N ASN A 184 -10.95 -8.25 -1.78
CA ASN A 184 -11.84 -7.09 -1.76
C ASN A 184 -13.30 -7.41 -2.04
N ALA A 185 -13.63 -8.57 -2.63
CA ALA A 185 -15.00 -8.89 -3.02
C ALA A 185 -16.02 -8.79 -1.85
N PRO A 186 -15.77 -9.32 -0.64
CA PRO A 186 -16.72 -9.18 0.46
C PRO A 186 -16.88 -7.73 0.94
N PHE A 187 -15.79 -6.94 0.95
CA PHE A 187 -15.85 -5.53 1.32
C PHE A 187 -16.70 -4.75 0.33
N LEU A 188 -16.45 -4.93 -0.97
CA LEU A 188 -17.24 -4.30 -2.03
C LEU A 188 -18.72 -4.70 -1.99
N ALA A 189 -19.02 -5.97 -1.67
CA ALA A 189 -20.39 -6.46 -1.55
C ALA A 189 -21.18 -5.77 -0.42
N VAL A 190 -20.50 -5.32 0.64
CA VAL A 190 -21.10 -4.55 1.73
C VAL A 190 -20.86 -3.04 1.61
N GLY A 191 -20.41 -2.59 0.43
CA GLY A 191 -20.22 -1.18 0.11
C GLY A 191 -18.95 -0.54 0.67
N ILE A 192 -18.03 -1.34 1.25
CA ILE A 192 -16.74 -0.87 1.76
C ILE A 192 -15.74 -0.75 0.59
N ARG A 193 -15.17 0.45 0.40
CA ARG A 193 -14.31 0.80 -0.75
C ARG A 193 -12.92 1.26 -0.35
N SER A 194 -12.65 1.47 0.93
CA SER A 194 -11.35 1.95 1.42
C SER A 194 -10.96 1.31 2.76
N ASN A 195 -9.67 1.37 3.08
CA ASN A 195 -9.17 0.98 4.39
C ASN A 195 -9.71 1.87 5.51
N SER A 196 -9.96 3.17 5.23
CA SER A 196 -10.53 4.08 6.22
C SER A 196 -11.95 3.69 6.62
N GLU A 197 -12.77 3.21 5.67
CA GLU A 197 -14.09 2.66 5.96
C GLU A 197 -14.01 1.38 6.81
N VAL A 198 -13.01 0.50 6.57
CA VAL A 198 -12.77 -0.67 7.45
C VAL A 198 -12.45 -0.23 8.88
N VAL A 199 -11.60 0.80 9.04
CA VAL A 199 -11.23 1.34 10.36
C VAL A 199 -12.43 1.99 11.06
N ALA A 200 -13.27 2.71 10.31
CA ALA A 200 -14.47 3.39 10.82
C ALA A 200 -15.51 2.40 11.39
N LYS A 201 -15.57 1.17 10.88
CA LYS A 201 -16.41 0.09 11.45
C LYS A 201 -15.94 -0.41 12.83
N GLY A 202 -14.81 0.09 13.33
CA GLY A 202 -14.34 -0.15 14.69
C GLY A 202 -13.41 -1.37 14.83
N THR A 203 -12.84 -1.53 16.03
CA THR A 203 -11.74 -2.47 16.30
C THR A 203 -12.09 -3.92 15.98
N VAL A 204 -13.31 -4.37 16.32
CA VAL A 204 -13.75 -5.75 16.08
C VAL A 204 -13.80 -6.04 14.58
N PHE A 205 -14.34 -5.11 13.79
CA PHE A 205 -14.39 -5.24 12.34
C PHE A 205 -12.99 -5.27 11.72
N VAL A 206 -12.08 -4.41 12.18
CA VAL A 206 -10.67 -4.42 11.75
C VAL A 206 -10.01 -5.77 12.02
N VAL A 207 -10.24 -6.39 13.18
CA VAL A 207 -9.69 -7.72 13.49
C VAL A 207 -10.22 -8.77 12.51
N PHE A 208 -11.54 -8.84 12.29
CA PHE A 208 -12.11 -9.80 11.34
C PHE A 208 -11.68 -9.55 9.90
N ALA A 209 -11.59 -8.29 9.47
CA ALA A 209 -11.09 -7.91 8.16
C ALA A 209 -9.63 -8.35 7.97
N SER A 210 -8.79 -8.17 9.00
CA SER A 210 -7.39 -8.58 8.99
C SER A 210 -7.25 -10.11 8.89
N ILE A 211 -8.06 -10.85 9.64
CA ILE A 211 -8.10 -12.33 9.57
C ILE A 211 -8.51 -12.77 8.17
N TRP A 212 -9.58 -12.19 7.61
CA TRP A 212 -10.03 -12.49 6.26
C TRP A 212 -8.92 -12.26 5.23
N LEU A 213 -8.31 -11.08 5.24
CA LEU A 213 -7.24 -10.72 4.31
C LEU A 213 -6.06 -11.68 4.43
N GLY A 214 -5.61 -11.95 5.66
CA GLY A 214 -4.49 -12.84 5.93
C GLY A 214 -4.74 -14.26 5.45
N PHE A 215 -5.85 -14.87 5.84
CA PHE A 215 -6.15 -16.24 5.45
C PHE A 215 -6.40 -16.39 3.95
N VAL A 216 -7.04 -15.42 3.29
CA VAL A 216 -7.16 -15.46 1.81
C VAL A 216 -5.78 -15.43 1.16
N ALA A 217 -4.86 -14.58 1.63
CA ALA A 217 -3.49 -14.54 1.11
C ALA A 217 -2.77 -15.89 1.32
N GLY A 218 -2.79 -16.42 2.54
CA GLY A 218 -2.17 -17.71 2.86
C GLY A 218 -2.71 -18.86 2.01
N PHE A 219 -4.04 -19.04 1.95
CA PHE A 219 -4.63 -20.10 1.15
C PHE A 219 -4.38 -19.93 -0.35
N PHE A 220 -4.47 -18.71 -0.86
CA PHE A 220 -4.27 -18.45 -2.29
C PHE A 220 -2.82 -18.72 -2.70
N GLN A 221 -1.86 -18.12 -2.00
CA GLN A 221 -0.44 -18.24 -2.36
C GLN A 221 0.12 -19.64 -2.12
N GLU A 222 -0.21 -20.29 -1.01
CA GLU A 222 0.24 -21.67 -0.77
C GLU A 222 -0.39 -22.66 -1.77
N SER A 223 -1.63 -22.43 -2.20
CA SER A 223 -2.28 -23.28 -3.21
C SER A 223 -1.63 -23.14 -4.58
N LEU A 224 -1.29 -21.91 -5.00
CA LEU A 224 -0.54 -21.66 -6.24
C LEU A 224 0.84 -22.33 -6.19
N LYS A 225 1.58 -22.14 -5.09
CA LYS A 225 2.88 -22.75 -4.86
C LYS A 225 2.78 -24.27 -4.89
N TYR A 226 1.84 -24.87 -4.15
CA TYR A 226 1.62 -26.31 -4.14
C TYR A 226 1.27 -26.86 -5.53
N GLY A 227 0.43 -26.15 -6.28
CA GLY A 227 0.05 -26.51 -7.64
C GLY A 227 1.25 -26.64 -8.57
N LEU A 228 2.26 -25.77 -8.43
CA LEU A 228 3.45 -25.76 -9.28
C LEU A 228 4.66 -26.50 -8.72
N SER A 229 4.78 -26.66 -7.39
CA SER A 229 5.91 -27.36 -6.76
C SER A 229 5.64 -28.84 -6.53
N LYS A 230 4.37 -29.29 -6.52
CA LYS A 230 4.05 -30.72 -6.38
C LYS A 230 4.69 -31.52 -7.51
N GLY A 231 5.31 -32.64 -7.14
CA GLY A 231 5.98 -33.54 -8.10
C GLY A 231 7.31 -33.05 -8.66
N LYS A 232 7.73 -31.80 -8.37
CA LYS A 232 9.07 -31.31 -8.70
C LYS A 232 10.11 -31.82 -7.71
N TYR A 233 11.38 -31.70 -8.09
CA TYR A 233 12.49 -31.85 -7.15
C TYR A 233 12.45 -30.78 -6.08
N LEU A 234 12.97 -31.10 -4.91
CA LEU A 234 13.05 -30.17 -3.79
C LEU A 234 13.97 -28.99 -4.12
N ASN A 235 15.03 -29.21 -4.89
CA ASN A 235 15.89 -28.11 -5.33
C ASN A 235 15.16 -27.17 -6.33
N GLU A 236 14.36 -27.72 -7.23
CA GLU A 236 13.53 -26.91 -8.12
C GLU A 236 12.47 -26.14 -7.33
N ALA A 237 11.78 -26.81 -6.40
CA ALA A 237 10.80 -26.19 -5.51
C ALA A 237 11.42 -25.08 -4.65
N LEU A 238 12.65 -25.25 -4.17
CA LEU A 238 13.41 -24.21 -3.46
C LEU A 238 13.53 -22.95 -4.32
N PHE A 239 13.99 -23.09 -5.58
CA PHE A 239 14.17 -21.94 -6.47
C PHE A 239 12.85 -21.31 -6.93
N ILE A 240 11.75 -22.08 -7.02
CA ILE A 240 10.41 -21.51 -7.21
C ILE A 240 10.05 -20.60 -6.03
N GLY A 241 10.29 -21.05 -4.80
CA GLY A 241 9.99 -20.26 -3.60
C GLY A 241 10.88 -19.02 -3.47
N ILE A 242 12.17 -19.13 -3.80
CA ILE A 242 13.08 -17.97 -3.88
C ILE A 242 12.59 -16.99 -4.95
N GLY A 243 12.19 -17.49 -6.12
CA GLY A 243 11.61 -16.67 -7.18
C GLY A 243 10.34 -15.94 -6.76
N PHE A 244 9.47 -16.60 -5.98
CA PHE A 244 8.30 -15.96 -5.40
C PHE A 244 8.70 -14.81 -4.46
N GLY A 245 9.62 -15.05 -3.52
CA GLY A 245 10.11 -13.99 -2.63
C GLY A 245 10.78 -12.81 -3.35
N LEU A 246 11.62 -13.10 -4.35
CA LEU A 246 12.24 -12.08 -5.21
C LEU A 246 11.20 -11.29 -6.01
N GLY A 247 10.19 -11.98 -6.53
CA GLY A 247 9.07 -11.35 -7.24
C GLY A 247 8.35 -10.34 -6.34
N GLU A 248 8.06 -10.70 -5.09
CA GLU A 248 7.46 -9.77 -4.14
C GLU A 248 8.40 -8.60 -3.79
N ALA A 249 9.69 -8.89 -3.58
CA ALA A 249 10.71 -7.90 -3.28
C ALA A 249 10.90 -6.84 -4.38
N ILE A 250 10.49 -7.15 -5.61
CA ILE A 250 10.58 -6.26 -6.78
C ILE A 250 9.24 -5.63 -7.10
N LEU A 251 8.20 -6.45 -7.31
CA LEU A 251 6.91 -6.00 -7.85
C LEU A 251 6.11 -5.18 -6.84
N VAL A 252 6.12 -5.54 -5.55
CA VAL A 252 5.36 -4.80 -4.53
C VAL A 252 5.90 -3.37 -4.34
N PRO A 253 7.22 -3.15 -4.14
CA PRO A 253 7.75 -1.79 -4.08
C PRO A 253 7.58 -1.01 -5.38
N ALA A 254 7.68 -1.67 -6.55
CA ALA A 254 7.46 -1.02 -7.83
C ALA A 254 6.03 -0.46 -7.96
N LEU A 255 5.02 -1.21 -7.53
CA LEU A 255 3.63 -0.74 -7.49
C LEU A 255 3.47 0.47 -6.55
N GLN A 256 4.10 0.44 -5.36
CA GLN A 256 4.10 1.58 -4.44
C GLN A 256 4.79 2.81 -5.05
N ALA A 257 5.89 2.64 -5.77
CA ALA A 257 6.57 3.73 -6.46
C ALA A 257 5.71 4.35 -7.57
N ILE A 258 5.00 3.53 -8.36
CA ILE A 258 4.08 4.02 -9.39
C ILE A 258 2.99 4.88 -8.72
N GLN A 259 2.43 4.45 -7.59
CA GLN A 259 1.45 5.22 -6.85
C GLN A 259 2.01 6.57 -6.36
N LEU A 260 3.20 6.57 -5.76
CA LEU A 260 3.86 7.79 -5.31
C LEU A 260 4.24 8.73 -6.47
N ALA A 261 4.65 8.19 -7.62
CA ALA A 261 5.02 8.98 -8.78
C ALA A 261 3.81 9.61 -9.50
N THR A 262 2.65 8.95 -9.42
CA THR A 262 1.42 9.40 -10.10
C THR A 262 0.63 10.41 -9.26
N VAL A 263 0.55 10.21 -7.94
CA VAL A 263 -0.29 11.05 -7.04
C VAL A 263 0.57 11.97 -6.16
N GLY A 264 1.88 11.76 -6.11
CA GLY A 264 2.74 12.36 -5.10
C GLY A 264 2.61 11.63 -3.76
N GLY A 265 3.35 12.08 -2.76
CA GLY A 265 3.29 11.53 -1.42
C GLY A 265 4.58 11.70 -0.64
N VAL A 266 4.60 11.12 0.56
CA VAL A 266 5.79 11.12 1.42
C VAL A 266 6.63 9.90 1.06
N THR A 267 7.88 10.11 0.64
CA THR A 267 8.79 8.99 0.43
C THR A 267 9.14 8.33 1.77
N PRO A 268 9.42 7.01 1.80
CA PRO A 268 9.73 6.31 3.05
C PRO A 268 10.94 6.91 3.78
N LYS A 269 10.93 6.86 5.11
CA LYS A 269 12.13 7.14 5.94
C LYS A 269 13.11 5.97 5.84
N LEU A 270 14.39 6.22 6.12
CA LEU A 270 15.43 5.18 6.09
C LEU A 270 15.09 3.98 6.99
N THR A 271 14.52 4.23 8.17
CA THR A 271 14.10 3.18 9.10
C THR A 271 13.01 2.29 8.51
N THR A 272 12.01 2.87 7.84
CA THR A 272 10.96 2.13 7.13
C THR A 272 11.53 1.34 5.96
N ALA A 273 12.47 1.92 5.21
CA ALA A 273 13.13 1.23 4.10
C ALA A 273 13.97 0.03 4.58
N LEU A 274 14.72 0.18 5.69
CA LEU A 274 15.46 -0.91 6.31
C LEU A 274 14.54 -2.02 6.86
N ALA A 275 13.41 -1.64 7.47
CA ALA A 275 12.40 -2.60 7.89
C ALA A 275 11.82 -3.38 6.69
N SER A 276 11.54 -2.68 5.58
CA SER A 276 11.10 -3.30 4.33
C SER A 276 12.15 -4.25 3.73
N MET A 277 13.45 -3.90 3.79
CA MET A 277 14.55 -4.81 3.41
C MET A 277 14.53 -6.09 4.25
N LEU A 278 14.43 -5.98 5.57
CA LEU A 278 14.37 -7.13 6.47
C LEU A 278 13.14 -8.00 6.18
N GLU A 279 11.98 -7.38 6.00
CA GLU A 279 10.73 -8.07 5.68
C GLU A 279 10.86 -8.87 4.39
N ARG A 280 11.35 -8.26 3.31
CA ARG A 280 11.51 -8.94 2.02
C ARG A 280 12.56 -10.05 2.05
N TYR A 281 13.62 -9.87 2.86
CA TYR A 281 14.58 -10.93 3.16
C TYR A 281 13.89 -12.14 3.83
N LEU A 282 13.17 -11.90 4.93
CA LEU A 282 12.50 -12.95 5.69
C LEU A 282 11.36 -13.62 4.92
N ALA A 283 10.59 -12.85 4.13
CA ALA A 283 9.55 -13.38 3.25
C ALA A 283 10.18 -14.29 2.19
N THR A 284 11.31 -13.92 1.58
CA THR A 284 11.98 -14.79 0.61
C THR A 284 12.44 -16.10 1.23
N LEU A 285 12.98 -16.07 2.45
CA LEU A 285 13.30 -17.28 3.21
C LEU A 285 12.05 -18.14 3.50
N PHE A 286 10.93 -17.49 3.85
CA PHE A 286 9.65 -18.14 4.10
C PHE A 286 9.11 -18.85 2.86
N HIS A 287 9.06 -18.15 1.72
CA HIS A 287 8.57 -18.72 0.47
C HIS A 287 9.42 -19.88 -0.01
N ALA A 288 10.75 -19.76 0.09
CA ALA A 288 11.68 -20.86 -0.20
C ALA A 288 11.46 -22.08 0.71
N GLY A 289 11.26 -21.87 2.02
CA GLY A 289 11.00 -22.95 2.96
C GLY A 289 9.65 -23.64 2.71
N THR A 290 8.58 -22.86 2.51
CA THR A 290 7.22 -23.39 2.27
C THR A 290 7.17 -24.23 0.99
N THR A 291 7.74 -23.78 -0.14
CA THR A 291 7.72 -24.56 -1.39
C THR A 291 8.44 -25.90 -1.26
N VAL A 292 9.59 -25.93 -0.57
CA VAL A 292 10.34 -27.17 -0.29
C VAL A 292 9.49 -28.13 0.53
N VAL A 293 8.88 -27.64 1.61
CA VAL A 293 8.04 -28.48 2.49
C VAL A 293 6.80 -29.00 1.75
N LEU A 294 6.17 -28.19 0.91
CA LEU A 294 5.04 -28.61 0.07
C LEU A 294 5.44 -29.73 -0.90
N ALA A 295 6.55 -29.57 -1.62
CA ALA A 295 7.06 -30.58 -2.55
C ALA A 295 7.45 -31.88 -1.83
N TYR A 296 8.15 -31.76 -0.70
CA TYR A 296 8.53 -32.90 0.13
C TYR A 296 7.32 -33.65 0.68
N ALA A 297 6.36 -32.92 1.24
CA ALA A 297 5.13 -33.50 1.78
C ALA A 297 4.32 -34.22 0.71
N TYR A 298 4.27 -33.69 -0.50
CA TYR A 298 3.64 -34.36 -1.63
C TYR A 298 4.31 -35.70 -1.94
N LYS A 299 5.65 -35.72 -2.07
CA LYS A 299 6.41 -36.95 -2.33
C LYS A 299 6.22 -38.03 -1.25
N ASN A 300 5.93 -37.62 -0.03
CA ASN A 300 5.74 -38.52 1.12
C ASN A 300 4.27 -38.76 1.48
N GLY A 301 3.32 -38.40 0.60
CA GLY A 301 1.91 -38.73 0.76
C GLY A 301 1.10 -37.87 1.75
N PHE A 302 1.68 -36.80 2.29
CA PHE A 302 0.99 -35.87 3.21
C PHE A 302 0.87 -34.43 2.68
N GLY A 303 0.98 -34.25 1.36
CA GLY A 303 0.95 -32.95 0.69
C GLY A 303 -0.27 -32.07 1.05
N LYS A 304 -1.48 -32.64 1.10
CA LYS A 304 -2.70 -31.89 1.48
C LYS A 304 -2.66 -31.36 2.92
N LYS A 305 -2.11 -32.14 3.85
CA LYS A 305 -1.95 -31.73 5.26
C LYS A 305 -0.93 -30.60 5.37
N ALA A 306 0.18 -30.70 4.63
CA ALA A 306 1.18 -29.64 4.57
C ALA A 306 0.62 -28.36 3.95
N LEU A 307 -0.11 -28.45 2.83
CA LEU A 307 -0.80 -27.31 2.23
C LEU A 307 -1.70 -26.61 3.24
N LEU A 308 -2.61 -27.34 3.90
CA LEU A 308 -3.48 -26.75 4.90
C LEU A 308 -2.71 -26.08 6.04
N SER A 309 -1.70 -26.76 6.59
CA SER A 309 -0.91 -26.25 7.73
C SER A 309 -0.12 -25.00 7.37
N LEU A 310 0.48 -24.96 6.18
CA LEU A 310 1.25 -23.82 5.70
C LEU A 310 0.34 -22.66 5.32
N SER A 311 -0.83 -22.92 4.73
CA SER A 311 -1.83 -21.86 4.47
C SER A 311 -2.28 -21.19 5.75
N ILE A 312 -2.48 -21.96 6.83
CA ILE A 312 -2.83 -21.42 8.15
C ILE A 312 -1.67 -20.60 8.72
N ALA A 313 -0.44 -21.14 8.70
CA ALA A 313 0.73 -20.43 9.22
C ALA A 313 0.99 -19.10 8.49
N HIS A 314 0.92 -19.12 7.16
CA HIS A 314 1.01 -17.93 6.32
C HIS A 314 -0.13 -16.96 6.63
N GLY A 315 -1.37 -17.47 6.69
CA GLY A 315 -2.54 -16.64 6.96
C GLY A 315 -2.50 -15.94 8.32
N ILE A 316 -1.91 -16.57 9.34
CA ILE A 316 -1.66 -15.94 10.65
C ILE A 316 -0.66 -14.79 10.51
N ILE A 317 0.48 -14.98 9.84
CA ILE A 317 1.48 -13.92 9.63
C ILE A 317 0.85 -12.73 8.91
N ASP A 318 0.13 -13.00 7.82
CA ASP A 318 -0.51 -11.96 7.02
C ASP A 318 -1.71 -11.30 7.72
N THR A 319 -2.33 -11.97 8.68
CA THR A 319 -3.34 -11.36 9.55
C THR A 319 -2.71 -10.20 10.36
N PHE A 320 -1.53 -10.40 10.93
CA PHE A 320 -0.83 -9.33 11.66
C PHE A 320 -0.32 -8.24 10.71
N ALA A 321 0.17 -8.61 9.52
CA ALA A 321 0.55 -7.64 8.49
C ALA A 321 -0.64 -6.77 8.04
N ALA A 322 -1.80 -7.38 7.76
CA ALA A 322 -3.03 -6.69 7.42
C ALA A 322 -3.54 -5.81 8.57
N TYR A 323 -3.47 -6.30 9.81
CA TYR A 323 -3.85 -5.50 10.97
C TYR A 323 -2.96 -4.27 11.11
N TYR A 324 -1.65 -4.41 10.90
CA TYR A 324 -0.71 -3.28 10.92
C TYR A 324 -1.04 -2.24 9.84
N GLN A 325 -1.53 -2.66 8.66
CA GLN A 325 -1.95 -1.73 7.60
C GLN A 325 -3.17 -0.89 8.00
N PHE A 326 -4.10 -1.45 8.79
CA PHE A 326 -5.25 -0.70 9.30
C PHE A 326 -4.92 0.13 10.55
N ARG A 327 -4.07 -0.41 11.43
CA ARG A 327 -3.67 0.22 12.69
C ARG A 327 -2.17 0.06 12.92
N PRO A 328 -1.36 0.99 12.38
CA PRO A 328 0.08 0.95 12.55
C PRO A 328 0.47 0.94 14.03
N SER A 329 1.21 -0.08 14.43
CA SER A 329 1.69 -0.26 15.80
C SER A 329 3.03 -0.99 15.78
N THR A 330 4.02 -0.44 16.48
CA THR A 330 5.34 -1.06 16.62
C THR A 330 5.24 -2.46 17.21
N VAL A 331 4.31 -2.68 18.15
CA VAL A 331 4.10 -3.99 18.78
C VAL A 331 3.63 -5.01 17.75
N VAL A 332 2.64 -4.65 16.92
CA VAL A 332 2.13 -5.53 15.87
C VAL A 332 3.22 -5.83 14.85
N LEU A 333 4.00 -4.81 14.43
CA LEU A 333 5.11 -4.99 13.50
C LEU A 333 6.17 -5.98 14.02
N VAL A 334 6.55 -5.84 15.30
CA VAL A 334 7.50 -6.76 15.96
C VAL A 334 6.94 -8.18 16.01
N ILE A 335 5.65 -8.34 16.32
CA ILE A 335 4.99 -9.66 16.29
C ILE A 335 5.03 -10.26 14.88
N THR A 336 4.66 -9.49 13.85
CA THR A 336 4.69 -9.94 12.45
C THR A 336 6.08 -10.44 12.07
N TYR A 337 7.13 -9.66 12.34
CA TYR A 337 8.50 -10.05 11.99
C TYR A 337 9.03 -11.19 12.84
N GLY A 338 8.66 -11.24 14.12
CA GLY A 338 9.00 -12.36 15.00
C GLY A 338 8.40 -13.68 14.53
N LEU A 339 7.12 -13.67 14.17
CA LEU A 339 6.42 -14.84 13.60
C LEU A 339 7.03 -15.25 12.26
N LEU A 340 7.24 -14.30 11.35
CA LEU A 340 7.83 -14.58 10.04
C LEU A 340 9.23 -15.18 10.18
N LEU A 341 10.09 -14.60 11.03
CA LEU A 341 11.42 -15.14 11.31
C LEU A 341 11.36 -16.55 11.90
N ALA A 342 10.54 -16.75 12.94
CA ALA A 342 10.45 -18.04 13.62
C ALA A 342 9.97 -19.15 12.68
N VAL A 343 8.92 -18.89 11.90
CA VAL A 343 8.38 -19.86 10.94
C VAL A 343 9.36 -20.10 9.79
N SER A 344 10.00 -19.06 9.25
CA SER A 344 11.05 -19.21 8.23
C SER A 344 12.20 -20.10 8.73
N LEU A 345 12.72 -19.85 9.92
CA LEU A 345 13.80 -20.66 10.49
C LEU A 345 13.37 -22.12 10.72
N PHE A 346 12.15 -22.34 11.20
CA PHE A 346 11.59 -23.69 11.36
C PHE A 346 11.51 -24.42 10.02
N LEU A 347 10.93 -23.78 9.00
CA LEU A 347 10.78 -24.36 7.66
C LEU A 347 12.13 -24.65 7.01
N LEU A 348 13.11 -23.76 7.13
CA LEU A 348 14.44 -23.95 6.57
C LEU A 348 15.21 -25.05 7.31
N ARG A 349 15.14 -25.08 8.65
CA ARG A 349 15.75 -26.14 9.45
C ARG A 349 15.21 -27.52 9.09
N TYR A 350 13.91 -27.61 8.79
CA TYR A 350 13.27 -28.85 8.39
C TYR A 350 13.51 -29.20 6.91
N GLY A 351 13.34 -28.23 6.01
CA GLY A 351 13.34 -28.44 4.56
C GLY A 351 14.72 -28.54 3.93
N LEU A 352 15.70 -27.71 4.33
CA LEU A 352 17.00 -27.67 3.65
C LEU A 352 17.81 -28.97 3.74
N PRO A 353 17.83 -29.71 4.87
CA PRO A 353 18.47 -31.02 4.91
C PRO A 353 17.88 -31.97 3.86
N LYS A 354 16.56 -31.92 3.64
CA LYS A 354 15.86 -32.76 2.66
C LYS A 354 16.24 -32.43 1.23
N VAL A 355 16.44 -31.15 0.90
CA VAL A 355 16.96 -30.76 -0.42
C VAL A 355 18.36 -31.34 -0.65
N LYS A 356 19.22 -31.37 0.38
CA LYS A 356 20.60 -31.88 0.28
C LYS A 356 20.68 -33.40 0.21
N GLU A 357 19.72 -34.11 0.79
CA GLU A 357 19.62 -35.57 0.76
C GLU A 357 19.11 -36.10 -0.59
N GLU A 358 18.35 -35.29 -1.34
CA GLU A 358 17.73 -35.68 -2.62
C GLU A 358 18.78 -35.88 -3.72
N ARG A 359 18.82 -37.08 -4.31
CA ARG A 359 19.78 -37.43 -5.37
C ARG A 359 19.18 -37.13 -6.74
N GLU A 360 20.00 -36.70 -7.69
CA GLU A 360 19.56 -36.45 -9.09
C GLU A 360 18.95 -37.71 -9.74
N GLU A 361 19.33 -38.91 -9.30
CA GLU A 361 18.79 -40.20 -9.75
C GLU A 361 17.30 -40.40 -9.47
N ASP A 362 16.70 -39.61 -8.56
CA ASP A 362 15.25 -39.66 -8.24
C ASP A 362 14.39 -38.95 -9.32
N ARG A 363 14.86 -38.87 -10.57
CA ARG A 363 14.16 -38.23 -11.70
C ARG A 363 12.98 -39.06 -12.13
N ILE A 364 11.82 -38.79 -11.55
CA ILE A 364 10.57 -39.29 -12.09
C ILE A 364 10.27 -38.47 -13.36
N VAL A 365 10.75 -38.97 -14.50
CA VAL A 365 10.37 -38.50 -15.83
C VAL A 365 8.97 -39.03 -16.09
N TRP A 366 8.00 -38.12 -16.20
CA TRP A 366 6.66 -38.43 -16.74
C TRP A 366 6.64 -38.13 -18.22
#